data_AF-A0A7V9JAQ6-F1
#
_entry.id   AF-A0A7V9JAQ6-F1
#
_cell.length_a   1.000
_cell.length_b   1.000
_cell.length_c   1.000
_cell.angle_alpha   90.00
_cell.angle_beta   90.00
_cell.angle_gamma   90.00
#
_symmetry.space_group_name_H-M   'P 1'
#
loop_
_entity.id
_entity.type
_entity.pdbx_description
1 polymer ?
#
loop_
_entity_poly.entity_id
_entity_poly.type
_entity_poly.pdbx_seq_one_letter_code
_entity_poly.pdbx_strand_id
1 'polypeptide(L)'
;MLLVAAVFIFGPDRLPEVARQAGKMLRTVRQLATNARSQLADELGPEFKDIDLRDLSPKALVQKHLLDDLDDESPQRAGHRPLDKDELAPYDVEAT
;
A
#
# COMPACT_ATOMS: atom_id res chain seq x y z
N MET A 1 -5.22 15.81 2.60
CA MET A 1 -6.57 16.39 2.35
C MET A 1 -7.31 15.73 1.18
N LEU A 2 -6.66 14.91 0.35
CA LEU A 2 -7.29 14.28 -0.82
C LEU A 2 -8.49 13.38 -0.47
N LEU A 3 -8.42 12.65 0.64
CA LEU A 3 -9.50 11.75 1.07
C LEU A 3 -10.80 12.52 1.40
N VAL A 4 -10.67 13.68 2.05
CA VAL A 4 -11.81 14.57 2.35
C VAL A 4 -12.41 15.13 1.06
N ALA A 5 -11.56 15.52 0.10
CA ALA A 5 -12.01 16.00 -1.21
C ALA A 5 -12.72 14.89 -2.02
N ALA A 6 -12.18 13.66 -2.01
CA ALA A 6 -12.79 12.51 -2.67
C ALA A 6 -14.17 12.18 -2.08
N VAL A 7 -14.31 12.21 -0.75
CA VAL A 7 -15.61 12.03 -0.08
C VAL A 7 -16.61 13.12 -0.50
N PHE A 8 -16.16 14.36 -0.67
CA PHE A 8 -17.02 15.47 -1.11
C PHE A 8 -17.47 15.34 -2.57
N ILE A 9 -16.59 14.93 -3.47
CA ILE A 9 -16.86 14.81 -4.91
C ILE A 9 -17.76 13.59 -5.21
N PHE A 10 -17.49 12.46 -4.57
CA PHE A 10 -18.25 11.23 -4.79
C PHE A 10 -19.48 11.09 -3.87
N GLY A 11 -19.52 11.85 -2.77
CA GLY A 11 -20.53 11.76 -1.71
C GLY A 11 -20.26 10.62 -0.71
N PRO A 12 -20.38 10.87 0.61
CA PRO A 12 -20.11 9.86 1.64
C PRO A 12 -21.05 8.64 1.56
N ASP A 13 -22.24 8.81 0.99
CA ASP A 13 -23.23 7.75 0.85
C ASP A 13 -22.91 6.73 -0.24
N ARG A 14 -22.12 7.11 -1.26
CA ARG A 14 -21.80 6.24 -2.41
C ARG A 14 -20.51 5.45 -2.23
N LEU A 15 -19.56 5.99 -1.47
CA LEU A 15 -18.31 5.31 -1.12
C LEU A 15 -18.47 3.91 -0.49
N PRO A 16 -19.32 3.69 0.54
CA PRO A 16 -19.46 2.37 1.12
C PRO A 16 -20.03 1.35 0.14
N GLU A 17 -20.87 1.78 -0.80
CA GLU A 17 -21.45 0.87 -1.81
C GLU A 17 -20.39 0.45 -2.85
N VAL A 18 -19.59 1.40 -3.33
CA VAL A 18 -18.48 1.12 -4.25
C VAL A 18 -17.42 0.23 -3.58
N ALA A 19 -17.07 0.50 -2.32
CA ALA A 19 -16.14 -0.32 -1.55
C ALA A 19 -16.65 -1.76 -1.39
N ARG A 20 -17.95 -1.95 -1.14
CA ARG A 20 -18.56 -3.29 -1.09
C ARG A 20 -18.48 -4.01 -2.43
N GLN A 21 -18.70 -3.32 -3.53
CA GLN A 21 -18.63 -3.91 -4.86
C GLN A 21 -17.20 -4.28 -5.25
N ALA A 22 -16.24 -3.40 -4.98
CA ALA A 22 -14.82 -3.67 -5.15
C ALA A 22 -14.35 -4.86 -4.29
N GLY A 23 -14.79 -4.93 -3.03
CA GLY A 23 -14.48 -6.06 -2.15
C GLY A 23 -15.00 -7.41 -2.68
N LYS A 24 -16.22 -7.42 -3.23
CA LYS A 24 -16.80 -8.61 -3.89
C LYS A 24 -15.97 -9.01 -5.12
N MET A 25 -15.63 -8.06 -5.99
CA MET A 25 -14.80 -8.30 -7.16
C MET A 25 -13.42 -8.84 -6.78
N LEU A 26 -12.76 -8.25 -5.79
CA LEU A 26 -11.46 -8.69 -5.31
C LEU A 26 -11.50 -10.13 -4.80
N ARG A 27 -12.57 -10.52 -4.10
CA ARG A 27 -12.74 -11.90 -3.63
C ARG A 27 -12.91 -12.87 -4.79
N THR A 28 -13.68 -12.50 -5.81
CA THR A 28 -13.85 -13.31 -7.04
C THR A 28 -12.52 -13.47 -7.78
N VAL A 29 -11.77 -12.38 -7.98
CA VAL A 29 -10.45 -12.41 -8.63
C VAL A 29 -9.48 -13.30 -7.86
N ARG A 30 -9.43 -13.17 -6.53
CA ARG A 30 -8.60 -14.05 -5.68
C ARG A 30 -8.97 -15.52 -5.85
N GLN A 31 -10.26 -15.85 -5.90
CA GLN A 31 -10.73 -17.21 -6.09
C GLN A 31 -10.34 -17.76 -7.46
N LEU A 32 -10.51 -16.97 -8.53
CA LEU A 32 -10.08 -17.33 -9.88
C LEU A 32 -8.57 -17.57 -9.95
N ALA A 33 -7.76 -16.67 -9.39
CA ALA A 33 -6.30 -16.81 -9.34
C ALA A 33 -5.87 -18.06 -8.56
N THR A 34 -6.54 -18.37 -7.44
CA THR A 34 -6.26 -19.59 -6.65
C THR A 34 -6.58 -20.85 -7.43
N ASN A 35 -7.71 -20.88 -8.14
CA ASN A 35 -8.14 -22.02 -8.94
C ASN A 35 -7.24 -22.23 -10.17
N ALA A 36 -6.87 -21.16 -10.87
CA ALA A 36 -5.96 -21.22 -12.01
C ALA A 36 -4.57 -21.70 -11.58
N ARG A 37 -4.09 -21.23 -10.42
CA ARG A 37 -2.85 -21.71 -9.80
C ARG A 37 -2.90 -23.19 -9.46
N SER A 38 -4.02 -23.68 -8.92
CA SER A 38 -4.19 -25.11 -8.63
C SER A 38 -4.13 -25.94 -9.90
N GLN A 39 -4.87 -25.55 -10.94
CA GLN A 39 -4.88 -26.25 -12.23
C GLN A 39 -3.49 -26.28 -12.88
N LEU A 40 -2.78 -25.15 -12.88
CA LEU A 40 -1.42 -25.07 -13.42
C LEU A 40 -0.43 -25.94 -12.63
N ALA A 41 -0.58 -26.02 -11.30
CA ALA A 41 0.23 -26.88 -10.44
C ALA A 41 -0.09 -28.37 -10.63
N ASP A 42 -1.34 -28.71 -10.92
CA ASP A 42 -1.80 -30.09 -11.16
C ASP A 42 -1.37 -30.60 -12.55
N GLU A 43 -1.35 -29.73 -13.58
CA GLU A 43 -1.00 -30.11 -14.96
C GLU A 43 0.51 -30.10 -15.27
N LEU A 44 1.28 -29.17 -14.67
CA LEU A 44 2.72 -29.04 -14.96
C LEU A 44 3.62 -29.79 -13.97
N GLY A 45 3.04 -30.42 -12.96
CA GLY A 45 3.77 -31.19 -11.95
C GLY A 45 4.56 -30.33 -10.96
N PRO A 46 5.14 -30.96 -9.92
CA PRO A 46 5.85 -30.28 -8.83
C PRO A 46 7.06 -29.44 -9.28
N GLU A 47 7.53 -29.60 -10.52
CA GLU A 47 8.72 -28.94 -11.06
C GLU A 47 8.55 -27.41 -11.28
N PHE A 48 7.30 -26.91 -11.31
CA PHE A 48 7.00 -25.47 -11.38
C PHE A 48 6.52 -24.87 -10.05
N LYS A 49 6.39 -25.69 -9.00
CA LYS A 49 5.94 -25.26 -7.68
C LYS A 49 6.94 -24.31 -6.99
N ASP A 50 8.19 -24.36 -7.44
CA ASP A 50 9.33 -23.59 -6.92
C ASP A 50 9.63 -22.29 -7.70
N ILE A 51 9.03 -22.08 -8.87
CA ILE A 51 9.22 -20.82 -9.62
C ILE A 51 8.27 -19.75 -9.10
N ASP A 52 8.67 -19.06 -8.04
CA ASP A 52 8.30 -17.66 -7.78
C ASP A 52 6.81 -17.32 -7.48
N LEU A 53 5.98 -18.31 -7.14
CA LEU A 53 4.57 -18.04 -6.82
C LEU A 53 4.35 -17.33 -5.46
N ARG A 54 5.39 -17.16 -4.63
CA ARG A 54 5.31 -16.49 -3.32
C ARG A 54 5.48 -14.97 -3.44
N ASP A 55 6.32 -14.50 -4.35
CA ASP A 55 6.53 -13.07 -4.60
C ASP A 55 5.45 -12.46 -5.51
N LEU A 56 4.81 -13.27 -6.37
CA LEU A 56 3.61 -12.88 -7.13
C LEU A 56 2.31 -12.87 -6.29
N SER A 57 2.38 -12.99 -4.97
CA SER A 57 1.16 -12.99 -4.17
C SER A 57 0.50 -11.60 -4.22
N PRO A 58 -0.80 -11.50 -4.57
CA PRO A 58 -1.46 -10.20 -4.74
C PRO A 58 -1.44 -9.34 -3.47
N LYS A 59 -1.28 -9.97 -2.29
CA LYS A 59 -1.07 -9.25 -1.02
C LYS A 59 0.30 -8.57 -0.96
N ALA A 60 1.37 -9.25 -1.38
CA ALA A 60 2.72 -8.67 -1.40
C ALA A 60 2.84 -7.55 -2.45
N LEU A 61 2.16 -7.69 -3.59
CA LEU A 61 2.15 -6.69 -4.65
C LEU A 61 1.39 -5.42 -4.23
N VAL A 62 0.20 -5.57 -3.65
CA VAL A 62 -0.55 -4.43 -3.07
C VAL A 62 0.23 -3.81 -1.91
N GLN A 63 0.83 -4.62 -1.04
CA GLN A 63 1.64 -4.09 0.06
C GLN A 63 2.82 -3.27 -0.46
N LYS A 64 3.53 -3.75 -1.49
CA LYS A 64 4.67 -3.03 -2.07
C LYS A 64 4.25 -1.76 -2.79
N HIS A 65 3.24 -1.79 -3.66
CA HIS A 65 2.77 -0.60 -4.38
C HIS A 65 2.11 0.43 -3.45
N LEU A 66 1.29 -0.01 -2.49
CA LEU A 66 0.63 0.91 -1.58
C LEU A 66 1.63 1.53 -0.58
N LEU A 67 2.66 0.79 -0.14
CA LEU A 67 3.74 1.37 0.68
C LEU A 67 4.60 2.35 -0.12
N ASP A 68 5.01 2.00 -1.35
CA ASP A 68 5.74 2.93 -2.24
C ASP A 68 4.94 4.22 -2.48
N ASP A 69 3.65 4.11 -2.86
CA ASP A 69 2.79 5.27 -3.14
C ASP A 69 2.58 6.15 -1.88
N LEU A 70 2.52 5.56 -0.69
CA LEU A 70 2.38 6.28 0.58
C LEU A 70 3.70 6.95 1.02
N ASP A 71 4.84 6.35 0.72
CA ASP A 71 6.16 6.91 1.03
C ASP A 71 6.49 8.10 0.12
N ASP A 72 6.06 8.08 -1.16
CA ASP A 72 6.20 9.20 -2.10
C ASP A 72 5.33 10.43 -1.72
N GLU A 73 4.22 10.26 -0.98
CA GLU A 73 3.37 11.36 -0.49
C GLU A 73 3.83 11.99 0.84
N SER A 74 4.97 11.57 1.39
CA SER A 74 5.56 12.25 2.54
C SER A 74 6.23 13.54 2.08
N PRO A 75 5.72 14.75 2.41
CA PRO A 75 6.52 15.95 2.23
C PRO A 75 7.77 15.74 3.06
N GLN A 76 8.95 15.76 2.43
CA GLN A 76 10.22 15.80 3.14
C GLN A 76 10.09 16.89 4.20
N ARG A 77 9.88 16.47 5.46
CA ARG A 77 9.80 17.37 6.60
C ARG A 77 11.19 17.94 6.74
N ALA A 78 11.40 19.09 6.11
CA ALA A 78 12.50 19.96 6.43
C ALA A 78 12.43 20.21 7.95
N GLY A 79 13.45 19.75 8.69
CA GLY A 79 13.65 20.18 10.07
C GLY A 79 13.73 19.11 11.15
N HIS A 80 13.93 17.83 10.85
CA HIS A 80 14.40 16.87 11.87
C HIS A 80 15.59 16.07 11.34
N ARG A 81 16.68 16.77 11.00
CA ARG A 81 17.98 16.12 11.05
C ARG A 81 18.29 15.92 12.54
N PRO A 82 18.57 14.68 13.00
CA PRO A 82 19.09 14.48 14.34
C PRO A 82 20.32 15.37 14.50
N LEU A 83 20.32 16.26 15.50
CA LEU A 83 21.48 17.09 15.78
C LEU A 83 22.65 16.15 16.06
N ASP A 84 23.72 16.27 15.28
CA ASP A 84 24.95 15.57 15.57
C ASP A 84 25.43 16.02 16.96
N LYS A 85 25.99 15.09 17.73
CA LYS A 85 26.40 15.27 19.14
C LYS A 85 27.30 16.48 19.42
N ASP A 86 27.89 17.06 18.38
CA ASP A 86 28.81 18.19 18.42
C ASP A 86 28.17 19.51 17.91
N GLU A 87 26.86 19.51 17.58
CA GLU A 87 26.11 20.68 17.13
C GLU A 87 25.26 21.26 18.28
N LEU A 88 25.56 22.50 18.68
CA LEU A 88 24.79 23.22 19.70
C LEU A 88 23.51 23.77 19.08
N ALA A 89 22.37 23.50 19.74
CA ALA A 89 21.10 24.06 19.34
C ALA A 89 21.17 25.60 19.30
N PRO A 90 20.62 26.26 18.26
CA PRO A 90 20.65 27.71 18.15
C PRO A 90 19.98 28.32 19.40
N TYR A 91 20.75 29.06 20.20
CA TYR A 91 20.20 29.75 21.36
C TYR A 91 19.47 31.01 20.88
N ASP A 92 18.17 31.07 21.17
CA ASP A 92 17.35 32.24 20.89
C ASP A 92 17.46 33.23 22.06
N VAL A 93 18.10 34.37 21.81
CA VAL A 93 18.33 35.42 22.80
C VAL A 93 17.15 36.38 22.94
N GLU A 94 16.08 36.20 22.17
CA GLU A 94 14.87 37.02 22.26
C GLU A 94 13.89 36.56 23.35
N ALA A 95 14.19 35.48 24.07
CA ALA A 95 13.42 35.01 25.21
C ALA A 95 13.84 35.72 26.52
N THR A 96 13.63 37.04 26.62
CA THR A 96 13.72 37.81 27.88
C THR A 96 12.59 38.82 28.00
#